data_AF-A0A371XZQ6-F1
#
_entry.id   AF-A0A371XZQ6-F1
#
_cell.length_a   1.000
_cell.length_b   1.000
_cell.length_c   1.000
_cell.angle_alpha   90.00
_cell.angle_beta   90.00
_cell.angle_gamma   90.00
#
_symmetry.space_group_name_H-M   'P 1'
#
loop_
_entity.id
_entity.type
_entity.pdbx_description
1 polymer ?
#
loop_
_entity_poly.entity_id
_entity_poly.type
_entity_poly.pdbx_seq_one_letter_code
_entity_poly.pdbx_strand_id
1 'polypeptide(L)'
;MTARKEREKNELYALDISGAEWHSAPGTEDHEERVEIAYLPAGAVAMRSSMEPETVLRYTEAEWTAFVLGARDGEFDLEDVAGDGAPGGQ
;
A
#
# COMPACT_ATOMS: atom_id res chain seq x y z
N MET A 1 -2.09 -24.88 4.36
CA MET A 1 -1.58 -23.76 3.54
C MET A 1 -1.27 -22.54 4.40
N THR A 2 -2.11 -22.20 5.38
CA THR A 2 -1.94 -21.05 6.30
C THR A 2 -0.58 -21.01 7.01
N ALA A 3 -0.12 -22.13 7.59
CA ALA A 3 1.17 -22.19 8.30
C ALA A 3 2.39 -21.84 7.44
N ARG A 4 2.36 -22.09 6.12
CA ARG A 4 3.45 -21.69 5.22
C ARG A 4 3.44 -20.17 5.01
N LYS A 5 2.25 -19.60 4.79
CA LYS A 5 2.05 -18.16 4.58
C LYS A 5 2.41 -17.36 5.84
N GLU A 6 2.03 -17.86 7.01
CA GLU A 6 2.37 -17.24 8.30
C GLU A 6 3.87 -17.25 8.55
N ARG A 7 4.56 -18.37 8.27
CA ARG A 7 6.02 -18.41 8.38
C ARG A 7 6.70 -17.39 7.46
N GLU A 8 6.29 -17.35 6.18
CA GLU A 8 6.84 -16.42 5.20
C GLU A 8 6.63 -14.96 5.62
N LYS A 9 5.44 -14.64 6.16
CA LYS A 9 5.15 -13.32 6.72
C LYS A 9 5.99 -13.02 7.95
N ASN A 10 6.17 -13.97 8.86
CA ASN A 10 7.02 -13.78 10.04
C ASN A 10 8.48 -13.55 9.65
N GLU A 11 9.00 -14.30 8.67
CA GLU A 11 10.34 -14.11 8.10
C GLU A 11 10.48 -12.71 7.49
N LEU A 12 9.45 -12.25 6.76
CA LEU A 12 9.41 -10.93 6.17
C LEU A 12 9.41 -9.81 7.24
N TYR A 13 8.69 -9.97 8.34
CA TYR A 13 8.67 -9.00 9.46
C TYR A 13 9.92 -9.05 10.34
N ALA A 14 10.66 -10.16 10.33
CA ALA A 14 11.94 -10.28 11.02
C ALA A 14 13.10 -9.60 10.28
N LEU A 15 12.92 -9.24 9.00
CA LEU A 15 13.95 -8.58 8.20
C LEU A 15 14.32 -7.20 8.79
N ASP A 16 15.62 -6.90 8.87
CA ASP A 16 16.09 -5.55 9.16
C ASP A 16 15.87 -4.64 7.94
N ILE A 17 15.15 -3.55 8.15
CA ILE A 17 14.83 -2.55 7.12
C ILE A 17 15.37 -1.17 7.50
N SER A 18 16.26 -1.09 8.48
CA SER A 18 16.84 0.17 8.96
C SER A 18 17.61 0.92 7.86
N GLY A 19 18.19 0.18 6.91
CA GLY A 19 18.88 0.71 5.73
C GLY A 19 18.05 0.69 4.44
N ALA A 20 16.74 0.51 4.53
CA ALA A 20 15.89 0.46 3.34
C ALA A 20 15.80 1.84 2.66
N GLU A 21 15.86 1.84 1.32
CA GLU A 21 15.61 3.04 0.52
C GLU A 21 14.09 3.20 0.30
N TRP A 22 13.56 4.36 0.69
CA TRP A 22 12.13 4.67 0.63
C TRP A 22 11.83 5.56 -0.57
N HIS A 23 10.81 5.18 -1.33
CA HIS A 23 10.38 5.86 -2.54
C HIS A 23 8.95 6.37 -2.37
N SER A 24 8.73 7.62 -2.77
CA SER A 24 7.40 8.21 -2.88
C SER A 24 6.96 8.30 -4.34
N ALA A 25 5.68 8.53 -4.59
CA ALA A 25 5.20 8.80 -5.94
C ALA A 25 5.86 10.08 -6.51
N PRO A 26 6.15 10.12 -7.82
CA PRO A 26 6.66 11.33 -8.45
C PRO A 26 5.63 12.46 -8.38
N GLY A 27 6.09 13.67 -8.05
CA GLY A 27 5.23 14.86 -7.96
C GLY A 27 4.59 15.10 -6.60
N THR A 28 4.87 14.29 -5.58
CA THR A 28 4.47 14.58 -4.20
C THR A 28 5.48 15.52 -3.54
N GLU A 29 5.00 16.58 -2.90
CA GLU A 29 5.87 17.51 -2.19
C GLU A 29 6.21 17.01 -0.77
N ASP A 30 7.36 17.42 -0.21
CA ASP A 30 7.83 16.95 1.10
C ASP A 30 6.87 17.23 2.26
N HIS A 31 5.98 18.20 2.10
CA HIS A 31 5.03 18.66 3.11
C HIS A 31 3.65 18.00 3.02
N GLU A 32 3.41 17.17 2.02
CA GLU A 32 2.16 16.42 1.86
C GLU A 32 2.23 15.04 2.51
N GLU A 33 1.08 14.55 3.01
CA GLU A 33 0.95 13.14 3.39
C GLU A 33 1.12 12.27 2.14
N ARG A 34 1.97 11.24 2.24
CA ARG A 34 2.29 10.38 1.12
C ARG A 34 2.55 8.96 1.55
N VAL A 35 2.26 8.04 0.64
CA VAL A 35 2.65 6.65 0.79
C VAL A 35 4.09 6.49 0.32
N GLU A 36 4.90 5.85 1.15
CA GLU A 36 6.27 5.47 0.82
C GLU A 36 6.38 3.96 0.72
N ILE A 37 7.14 3.49 -0.27
CA ILE A 37 7.44 2.07 -0.45
C ILE A 37 8.94 1.82 -0.44
N ALA A 38 9.36 0.65 0.03
CA ALA A 38 10.73 0.16 -0.08
C ALA A 38 10.75 -1.25 -0.65
N TYR A 39 11.63 -1.50 -1.61
CA TYR A 39 11.83 -2.83 -2.18
C TYR A 39 12.70 -3.68 -1.25
N LEU A 40 12.21 -4.86 -0.93
CA LEU A 40 12.87 -5.84 -0.06
C LEU A 40 13.38 -7.03 -0.88
N PRO A 41 14.23 -7.91 -0.30
CA PRO A 41 14.67 -9.13 -0.96
C PRO A 41 13.50 -10.01 -1.42
N ALA A 42 13.76 -10.84 -2.44
CA ALA A 42 12.78 -11.76 -3.01
C ALA A 42 11.48 -11.09 -3.51
N GLY A 43 11.57 -9.84 -3.98
CA GLY A 43 10.44 -9.12 -4.57
C GLY A 43 9.38 -8.64 -3.56
N ALA A 44 9.65 -8.77 -2.26
CA ALA A 44 8.77 -8.25 -1.22
C ALA A 44 8.81 -6.72 -1.16
N VAL A 45 7.78 -6.11 -0.58
CA VAL A 45 7.64 -4.65 -0.49
C VAL A 45 7.23 -4.24 0.92
N ALA A 46 7.91 -3.22 1.45
CA ALA A 46 7.48 -2.50 2.64
C ALA A 46 6.69 -1.26 2.23
N MET A 47 5.65 -0.91 2.97
CA MET A 47 4.82 0.27 2.74
C MET A 47 4.56 0.98 4.07
N ARG A 48 4.60 2.31 4.07
CA ARG A 48 4.27 3.15 5.24
C ARG A 48 3.67 4.48 4.81
N SER A 49 3.05 5.18 5.76
CA SER A 49 2.68 6.59 5.60
C SER A 49 3.85 7.48 6.02
N SER A 50 4.07 8.59 5.32
CA SER A 50 5.03 9.61 5.73
C SER A 50 4.68 10.26 7.08
N MET A 51 3.40 10.26 7.46
CA MET A 51 2.93 10.79 8.75
C MET A 51 3.18 9.84 9.92
N GLU A 52 3.28 8.53 9.66
CA GLU A 52 3.52 7.51 10.67
C GLU A 52 4.58 6.50 10.19
N PRO A 53 5.85 6.93 10.11
CA PRO A 53 6.91 6.15 9.45
C PRO A 53 7.33 4.89 10.22
N GLU A 54 6.87 4.75 11.47
CA GLU A 54 7.10 3.58 12.34
C GLU A 54 6.14 2.41 12.04
N THR A 55 4.96 2.69 11.51
CA THR A 55 3.98 1.67 11.12
C THR A 55 4.27 1.18 9.70
N VAL A 56 5.00 0.07 9.62
CA VAL A 56 5.41 -0.53 8.34
C VAL A 56 4.61 -1.80 8.04
N LEU A 57 3.83 -1.75 6.96
CA LEU A 57 3.18 -2.91 6.36
C LEU A 57 4.16 -3.62 5.43
N ARG A 58 4.23 -4.95 5.46
CA ARG A 58 5.12 -5.72 4.59
C ARG A 58 4.32 -6.77 3.81
N TYR A 59 4.57 -6.79 2.51
CA TYR A 59 3.89 -7.65 1.55
C TYR A 59 4.90 -8.56 0.87
N THR A 60 4.51 -9.82 0.70
CA THR A 60 5.23 -10.75 -0.19
C THR A 60 5.10 -10.30 -1.64
N GLU A 61 5.98 -10.77 -2.53
CA GLU A 61 5.89 -10.47 -3.97
C GLU A 61 4.50 -10.79 -4.54
N ALA A 62 3.94 -11.93 -4.15
CA ALA A 62 2.63 -12.37 -4.60
C ALA A 62 1.49 -11.47 -4.11
N GLU A 63 1.54 -11.05 -2.82
CA GLU A 63 0.54 -10.14 -2.26
C GLU A 63 0.65 -8.75 -2.89
N TRP A 64 1.87 -8.23 -3.06
CA TRP A 64 2.09 -6.94 -3.71
C TRP A 64 1.62 -6.94 -5.16
N THR A 65 1.93 -8.00 -5.91
CA THR A 65 1.47 -8.14 -7.30
C THR A 65 -0.04 -8.16 -7.39
N ALA A 66 -0.71 -8.93 -6.53
CA ALA A 66 -2.17 -8.97 -6.47
C ALA A 66 -2.77 -7.60 -6.13
N PHE A 67 -2.20 -6.90 -5.13
CA PHE A 67 -2.63 -5.55 -4.75
C PHE A 67 -2.52 -4.56 -5.91
N VAL A 68 -1.37 -4.51 -6.59
CA VAL A 68 -1.16 -3.61 -7.73
C VAL A 68 -2.09 -3.93 -8.89
N LEU A 69 -2.37 -5.21 -9.16
CA LEU A 69 -3.31 -5.60 -10.20
C LEU A 69 -4.74 -5.16 -9.86
N GLY A 70 -5.21 -5.38 -8.64
CA GLY A 70 -6.53 -4.91 -8.20
C GLY A 70 -6.66 -3.39 -8.23
N ALA A 71 -5.64 -2.67 -7.76
CA ALA A 71 -5.61 -1.21 -7.80
C ALA A 71 -5.64 -0.67 -9.23
N ARG A 72 -4.97 -1.33 -10.18
CA ARG A 72 -5.01 -0.96 -11.61
C ARG A 72 -6.34 -1.30 -12.29
N ASP A 73 -7.05 -2.31 -11.78
CA ASP A 73 -8.39 -2.67 -12.26
C ASP A 73 -9.47 -1.69 -11.74
N GLY A 74 -9.11 -0.76 -10.85
CA GLY A 74 -10.03 0.21 -10.27
C GLY A 74 -10.83 -0.34 -9.08
N GLU A 75 -10.41 -1.46 -8.49
CA GLU A 75 -11.12 -2.07 -7.34
C GLU A 75 -11.21 -1.14 -6.11
N PHE A 76 -10.33 -0.13 -6.05
CA PHE A 76 -10.29 0.88 -5.00
C PHE A 76 -10.69 2.29 -5.47
N ASP A 77 -11.19 2.44 -6.70
CA ASP A 77 -11.74 3.73 -7.12
C ASP A 77 -12.94 4.05 -6.22
N LEU A 78 -12.98 5.27 -5.72
CA LEU A 78 -14.15 5.76 -5.01
C LEU A 78 -15.27 5.86 -6.02
N GLU A 79 -16.25 4.96 -5.95
CA GLU A 79 -17.51 5.16 -6.65
C GLU A 79 -18.00 6.57 -6.29
N ASP A 80 -18.24 7.39 -7.30
CA ASP A 80 -18.73 8.75 -7.12
C ASP A 80 -20.07 8.67 -6.37
N VAL A 81 -20.01 8.80 -5.05
CA VAL A 81 -21.19 8.97 -4.21
C VAL A 81 -21.69 10.42 -4.36
N ALA A 82 -21.91 10.87 -5.59
CA ALA A 82 -22.63 12.11 -5.86
C ALA A 82 -23.80 11.86 -6.81
N GLY A 83 -25.02 12.06 -6.29
CA GLY A 83 -26.13 12.50 -7.12
C GLY A 83 -27.44 11.72 -7.00
N ASP A 84 -28.01 11.57 -5.80
CA ASP A 84 -29.49 11.65 -5.73
C ASP A 84 -29.89 13.12 -5.94
N GLY A 85 -29.79 13.55 -7.19
CA GLY A 85 -30.35 14.80 -7.67
C GLY A 85 -31.82 14.58 -7.96
N ALA A 86 -32.68 14.86 -6.99
CA ALA A 86 -34.09 15.13 -7.26
C ALA A 86 -34.32 16.65 -7.32
N PRO A 87 -34.64 17.24 -8.49
CA PRO A 87 -35.30 18.54 -8.52
C PRO A 87 -36.80 18.31 -8.34
N GLY A 88 -37.31 18.56 -7.14
CA GLY A 88 -38.73 18.43 -6.83
C GLY A 88 -39.23 19.54 -5.91
N GLY A 89 -39.79 20.60 -6.51
CA GLY A 89 -40.77 21.46 -5.86
C GLY A 89 -40.38 22.93 -5.67
N GLN A 90 -40.75 23.77 -6.64
CA GLN A 90 -41.84 24.76 -6.52
C GLN A 90 -42.13 25.37 -7.90
#